data_AF-A0A3A5R4A3-F1
#
_entry.id   AF-A0A3A5R4A3-F1
#
_cell.length_a   1.000
_cell.length_b   1.000
_cell.length_c   1.000
_cell.angle_alpha   90.00
_cell.angle_beta   90.00
_cell.angle_gamma   90.00
#
_symmetry.space_group_name_H-M   'P 1'
#
loop_
_entity.id
_entity.type
_entity.pdbx_description
1 polymer ?
#
loop_
_entity_poly.entity_id
_entity_poly.type
_entity_poly.pdbx_seq_one_letter_code
_entity_poly.pdbx_strand_id
1 'polypeptide(L)'
;MKKVFEYIATLLLLLAVGTSCEEGNDNWKVITAVPTGLYITGDATIYSAAATSSQLTTPAFDNAPEGTNIVGIYTWLKSSGSFTMLEVDSEGNEINYGSGESVATTPAPTYRLTVGGSPFTVAKDGLYYVAFNKADNQLTVIPTDFGIIGDATPQQWDDETAMAGALNEAQATVEYTIKDVTLDKKEMKFRYLHNWGVDIPYQGATVKMHSNMGAVAKGAISEAFSECKGGGDNFTVGKAGIYDVTLKLDLRTGVFSAQAICTAEDTSSATLPEKMFVVGAPWDWKWENAPEMIPVHSHDGMFWGIYYIEAGQGVKFNNEMSWDTGDNFGAENEEPKGYGEYPAGGANLVISTSGYYQIVVICTLSADKKSINRKIVLSEPEPYLIGDAAAGGWDAQLADVDKFKLNAEGEYVSPVCKEGNLRMCVKLENCDWWQTEFNVFDGKILFRGKGNDQDAVKVAAGQTVKLNFKDNTGSIQ
;
A
#
# COMPACT_ATOMS: atom_id res chain seq x y z
N MET A 1 -47.38 -47.03 21.80
CA MET A 1 -46.38 -45.95 21.84
C MET A 1 -44.92 -46.44 21.82
N LYS A 2 -44.55 -47.57 22.46
CA LYS A 2 -43.17 -48.11 22.39
C LYS A 2 -42.66 -48.46 20.98
N LYS A 3 -43.48 -49.10 20.14
CA LYS A 3 -43.07 -49.50 18.78
C LYS A 3 -42.85 -48.33 17.82
N VAL A 4 -43.54 -47.20 18.01
CA VAL A 4 -43.38 -46.01 17.16
C VAL A 4 -42.07 -45.28 17.49
N PHE A 5 -41.65 -45.28 18.77
CA PHE A 5 -40.34 -44.77 19.18
C PHE A 5 -39.18 -45.65 18.68
N GLU A 6 -39.35 -46.97 18.61
CA GLU A 6 -38.34 -47.87 18.02
C GLU A 6 -38.16 -47.62 16.52
N TYR A 7 -39.23 -47.39 15.76
CA TYR A 7 -39.10 -47.07 14.33
C TYR A 7 -38.51 -45.68 14.09
N ILE A 8 -38.82 -44.68 14.92
CA ILE A 8 -38.23 -43.33 14.80
C ILE A 8 -36.75 -43.33 15.24
N ALA A 9 -36.37 -44.09 16.27
CA ALA A 9 -34.98 -44.23 16.69
C ALA A 9 -34.13 -45.03 15.68
N THR A 10 -34.72 -46.03 15.01
CA THR A 10 -34.03 -46.78 13.95
C THR A 10 -33.88 -45.96 12.67
N LEU A 11 -34.85 -45.07 12.35
CA LEU A 11 -34.76 -44.14 11.23
C LEU A 11 -33.75 -43.00 11.50
N LEU A 12 -33.63 -42.54 12.75
CA LEU A 12 -32.59 -41.59 13.19
C LEU A 12 -31.19 -42.22 13.26
N LEU A 13 -31.07 -43.51 13.61
CA LEU A 13 -29.80 -44.23 13.50
C LEU A 13 -29.39 -44.45 12.04
N LEU A 14 -30.33 -44.74 11.13
CA LEU A 14 -30.05 -44.89 9.69
C LEU A 14 -29.74 -43.54 8.99
N LEU A 15 -30.23 -42.41 9.54
CA LEU A 15 -29.87 -41.06 9.09
C LEU A 15 -28.53 -40.56 9.69
N ALA A 16 -28.07 -41.15 10.79
CA ALA A 16 -26.79 -40.83 11.43
C ALA A 16 -25.60 -41.72 10.96
N VAL A 17 -25.86 -42.74 10.14
CA VAL A 17 -24.81 -43.57 9.49
C VAL A 17 -24.49 -43.03 8.07
N GLY A 18 -25.04 -41.86 7.73
CA GLY A 18 -24.96 -41.26 6.40
C GLY A 18 -24.08 -40.02 6.28
N THR A 19 -23.09 -39.79 7.16
CA THR A 19 -22.07 -38.74 6.97
C THR A 19 -20.79 -39.06 7.74
N SER A 20 -20.05 -40.08 7.31
CA SER A 20 -18.58 -40.15 7.47
C SER A 20 -18.04 -41.36 6.71
N CYS A 21 -18.40 -41.50 5.43
CA CYS A 21 -17.35 -41.88 4.51
C CYS A 21 -16.57 -40.59 4.29
N GLU A 22 -15.38 -40.51 4.87
CA GLU A 22 -14.33 -39.74 4.22
C GLU A 22 -14.41 -40.10 2.73
N GLU A 23 -14.53 -39.11 1.85
CA GLU A 23 -14.21 -39.27 0.42
C GLU A 23 -12.69 -39.49 0.30
N GLY A 24 -12.19 -40.52 0.99
CA GLY A 24 -10.86 -41.03 0.90
C GLY A 24 -10.82 -41.96 -0.29
N ASN A 25 -10.21 -41.46 -1.37
CA ASN A 25 -9.51 -42.28 -2.37
C ASN A 25 -10.30 -42.89 -3.55
N ASP A 26 -11.51 -42.42 -3.88
CA ASP A 26 -12.30 -42.99 -4.99
C ASP A 26 -11.98 -42.44 -6.40
N ASN A 27 -10.90 -41.67 -6.59
CA ASN A 27 -10.54 -41.09 -7.90
C ASN A 27 -9.39 -41.78 -8.65
N TRP A 28 -8.96 -42.98 -8.25
CA TRP A 28 -8.07 -43.78 -9.08
C TRP A 28 -8.91 -44.65 -10.02
N LYS A 29 -9.42 -44.05 -11.11
CA LYS A 29 -9.85 -44.87 -12.23
C LYS A 29 -8.61 -45.62 -12.73
N VAL A 30 -8.63 -46.94 -12.60
CA VAL A 30 -7.67 -47.82 -13.26
C VAL A 30 -7.82 -47.57 -14.76
N ILE A 31 -6.88 -46.82 -15.32
CA ILE A 31 -6.80 -46.64 -16.77
C ILE A 31 -6.30 -47.96 -17.33
N THR A 32 -7.12 -48.65 -18.12
CA THR A 32 -6.75 -49.95 -18.72
C THR A 32 -5.71 -49.84 -19.83
N ALA A 33 -5.46 -48.62 -20.34
CA ALA A 33 -4.37 -48.26 -21.25
C ALA A 33 -3.98 -46.78 -21.04
N VAL A 34 -2.76 -46.51 -20.59
CA VAL A 34 -2.26 -45.15 -20.36
C VAL A 34 -2.28 -44.36 -21.68
N PRO A 35 -2.89 -43.16 -21.75
CA PRO A 35 -2.91 -42.37 -22.98
C PRO A 35 -1.51 -41.95 -23.44
N THR A 36 -1.35 -41.65 -24.73
CA THR A 36 -0.12 -41.02 -25.25
C THR A 36 0.22 -39.76 -24.47
N GLY A 37 1.47 -39.64 -24.02
CA GLY A 37 1.87 -38.54 -23.15
C GLY A 37 3.17 -38.81 -22.40
N LEU A 38 3.58 -37.85 -21.59
CA LEU A 38 4.71 -37.98 -20.68
C LEU A 38 4.19 -37.87 -19.24
N TYR A 39 4.62 -38.79 -18.38
CA TYR A 39 4.12 -38.93 -17.02
C TYR A 39 5.28 -38.96 -16.04
N ILE A 40 5.07 -38.38 -14.87
CA ILE A 40 5.96 -38.59 -13.73
C ILE A 40 5.41 -39.72 -12.85
N THR A 41 6.28 -40.61 -12.40
CA THR A 41 5.91 -41.74 -11.52
C THR A 41 7.01 -42.02 -10.51
N GLY A 42 6.65 -42.51 -9.33
CA GLY A 42 7.61 -42.97 -8.33
C GLY A 42 7.19 -42.66 -6.90
N ASP A 43 7.91 -43.26 -5.94
CA ASP A 43 7.63 -43.16 -4.51
C ASP A 43 8.05 -41.81 -3.88
N ALA A 44 8.86 -41.01 -4.59
CA ALA A 44 9.05 -39.60 -4.25
C ALA A 44 7.78 -38.77 -4.50
N THR A 45 6.89 -39.20 -5.39
CA THR A 45 5.72 -38.42 -5.80
C THR A 45 4.44 -38.94 -5.15
N ILE A 46 3.35 -38.18 -5.23
CA ILE A 46 2.02 -38.71 -4.88
C ILE A 46 1.45 -39.67 -5.95
N TYR A 47 2.14 -39.84 -7.09
CA TYR A 47 1.70 -40.62 -8.24
C TYR A 47 2.48 -41.95 -8.31
N SER A 48 1.94 -42.98 -7.67
CA SER A 48 2.57 -44.30 -7.67
C SER A 48 2.55 -45.01 -9.03
N ALA A 49 1.74 -44.54 -9.98
CA ALA A 49 1.64 -45.06 -11.34
C ALA A 49 1.21 -43.95 -12.31
N ALA A 50 1.36 -44.18 -13.61
CA ALA A 50 0.92 -43.24 -14.63
C ALA A 50 -0.61 -43.06 -14.61
N ALA A 51 -1.04 -41.81 -14.53
CA ALA A 51 -2.44 -41.42 -14.52
C ALA A 51 -2.59 -40.03 -15.15
N THR A 52 -3.81 -39.62 -15.47
CA THR A 52 -4.08 -38.27 -16.00
C THR A 52 -3.51 -37.17 -15.10
N SER A 53 -3.57 -37.34 -13.78
CA SER A 53 -3.03 -36.38 -12.80
C SER A 53 -1.50 -36.30 -12.77
N SER A 54 -0.79 -37.31 -13.30
CA SER A 54 0.67 -37.33 -13.35
C SER A 54 1.22 -36.99 -14.73
N GLN A 55 0.34 -36.66 -15.69
CA GLN A 55 0.72 -36.25 -17.02
C GLN A 55 1.28 -34.82 -17.00
N LEU A 56 2.42 -34.63 -17.66
CA LEU A 56 3.02 -33.31 -17.83
C LEU A 56 2.25 -32.52 -18.91
N THR A 57 2.01 -31.24 -18.64
CA THR A 57 1.23 -30.34 -19.50
C THR A 57 2.05 -29.12 -19.90
N THR A 58 1.57 -28.34 -20.86
CA THR A 58 2.27 -27.12 -21.30
C THR A 58 2.23 -26.06 -20.19
N PRO A 59 3.38 -25.51 -19.76
CA PRO A 59 3.40 -24.42 -18.79
C PRO A 59 2.81 -23.12 -19.34
N ALA A 60 2.49 -22.21 -18.43
CA ALA A 60 2.29 -20.81 -18.75
C ALA A 60 3.65 -20.16 -19.10
N PHE A 61 3.96 -20.12 -20.39
CA PHE A 61 5.16 -19.46 -20.90
C PHE A 61 5.05 -17.94 -20.86
N ASP A 62 6.20 -17.29 -20.63
CA ASP A 62 6.38 -15.86 -20.83
C ASP A 62 6.98 -15.63 -22.23
N ASN A 63 6.11 -15.43 -23.22
CA ASN A 63 6.49 -15.12 -24.60
C ASN A 63 7.40 -16.18 -25.28
N ALA A 64 7.07 -17.47 -25.14
CA ALA A 64 7.82 -18.54 -25.79
C ALA A 64 7.61 -18.59 -27.33
N PRO A 65 8.62 -19.04 -28.10
CA PRO A 65 8.47 -19.28 -29.54
C PRO A 65 7.35 -20.29 -29.86
N GLU A 66 6.68 -20.11 -30.99
CA GLU A 66 5.72 -21.08 -31.50
C GLU A 66 6.40 -22.44 -31.73
N GLY A 67 5.71 -23.52 -31.38
CA GLY A 67 6.26 -24.88 -31.49
C GLY A 67 7.24 -25.26 -30.37
N THR A 68 7.37 -24.44 -29.32
CA THR A 68 8.11 -24.82 -28.10
C THR A 68 7.57 -26.13 -27.54
N ASN A 69 8.45 -27.13 -27.42
CA ASN A 69 8.09 -28.47 -26.96
C ASN A 69 8.64 -28.75 -25.55
N ILE A 70 8.23 -27.91 -24.60
CA ILE A 70 8.48 -28.10 -23.17
C ILE A 70 7.13 -28.39 -22.49
N VAL A 71 7.08 -29.45 -21.69
CA VAL A 71 5.96 -29.79 -20.83
C VAL A 71 6.45 -29.90 -19.38
N GLY A 72 5.58 -29.77 -18.40
CA GLY A 72 5.97 -29.95 -17.01
C GLY A 72 4.79 -30.12 -16.06
N ILE A 73 5.11 -30.25 -14.78
CA ILE A 73 4.13 -30.48 -13.73
C ILE A 73 4.64 -29.89 -12.41
N TYR A 74 3.75 -29.26 -11.65
CA TYR A 74 3.98 -28.96 -10.25
C TYR A 74 3.64 -30.19 -9.42
N THR A 75 4.60 -30.71 -8.65
CA THR A 75 4.35 -31.83 -7.74
C THR A 75 5.23 -31.77 -6.51
N TRP A 76 4.73 -32.33 -5.40
CA TRP A 76 5.54 -32.49 -4.21
C TRP A 76 6.48 -33.69 -4.38
N LEU A 77 7.76 -33.49 -4.14
CA LEU A 77 8.78 -34.54 -4.19
C LEU A 77 9.33 -34.79 -2.78
N LYS A 78 9.34 -36.05 -2.35
CA LYS A 78 9.95 -36.50 -1.09
C LYS A 78 11.41 -36.88 -1.33
N SER A 79 12.31 -36.34 -0.50
CA SER A 79 13.74 -36.68 -0.50
C SER A 79 14.03 -38.12 -0.11
N SER A 80 13.10 -38.79 0.57
CA SER A 80 13.20 -40.21 0.93
C SER A 80 12.94 -41.19 -0.22
N GLY A 81 12.41 -40.70 -1.34
CA GLY A 81 12.03 -41.54 -2.48
C GLY A 81 12.77 -41.17 -3.75
N SER A 82 12.31 -41.73 -4.86
CA SER A 82 12.79 -41.44 -6.20
C SER A 82 11.65 -41.37 -7.22
N PHE A 83 11.93 -40.83 -8.41
CA PHE A 83 10.96 -40.78 -9.50
C PHE A 83 11.61 -41.01 -10.86
N THR A 84 10.79 -41.39 -11.84
CA THR A 84 11.14 -41.60 -13.24
C THR A 84 10.15 -40.88 -14.15
N MET A 85 10.52 -40.74 -15.43
CA MET A 85 9.63 -40.20 -16.46
C MET A 85 9.20 -41.33 -17.39
N LEU A 86 7.90 -41.56 -17.52
CA LEU A 86 7.33 -42.55 -18.43
C LEU A 86 6.74 -41.83 -19.64
N GLU A 87 7.29 -42.08 -20.83
CA GLU A 87 6.68 -41.68 -22.10
C GLU A 87 5.85 -42.82 -22.67
N VAL A 88 4.63 -42.51 -23.09
CA VAL A 88 3.77 -43.40 -23.86
C VAL A 88 3.63 -42.79 -25.25
N ASP A 89 4.10 -43.48 -26.28
CA ASP A 89 4.06 -42.98 -27.65
C ASP A 89 2.66 -43.12 -28.30
N SER A 90 2.56 -42.76 -29.59
CA SER A 90 1.30 -42.86 -30.35
C SER A 90 0.85 -44.29 -30.64
N GLU A 91 1.76 -45.26 -30.54
CA GLU A 91 1.50 -46.69 -30.73
C GLU A 91 1.18 -47.40 -29.41
N GLY A 92 1.33 -46.69 -28.29
CA GLY A 92 1.11 -47.21 -26.94
C GLY A 92 2.36 -47.89 -26.34
N ASN A 93 3.54 -47.71 -26.93
CA ASN A 93 4.77 -48.24 -26.35
C ASN A 93 5.21 -47.36 -25.16
N GLU A 94 5.65 -48.02 -24.10
CA GLU A 94 6.13 -47.39 -22.87
C GLU A 94 7.66 -47.27 -22.88
N ILE A 95 8.17 -46.06 -22.71
CA ILE A 95 9.60 -45.76 -22.58
C ILE A 95 9.83 -45.13 -21.21
N ASN A 96 10.57 -45.83 -20.36
CA ASN A 96 10.95 -45.33 -19.04
C ASN A 96 12.32 -44.65 -19.08
N TYR A 97 12.34 -43.39 -18.67
CA TYR A 97 13.54 -42.58 -18.57
C TYR A 97 13.93 -42.34 -17.11
N GLY A 98 15.23 -42.46 -16.85
CA GLY A 98 15.88 -41.99 -15.63
C GLY A 98 16.92 -40.92 -15.92
N SER A 99 17.62 -40.51 -14.88
CA SER A 99 18.72 -39.55 -14.93
C SER A 99 19.91 -40.08 -15.73
N GLY A 100 20.38 -39.26 -16.66
CA GLY A 100 21.69 -39.37 -17.29
C GLY A 100 22.64 -38.28 -16.79
N GLU A 101 23.46 -37.76 -17.69
CA GLU A 101 24.44 -36.70 -17.42
C GLU A 101 23.78 -35.39 -16.97
N SER A 102 24.34 -34.76 -15.94
CA SER A 102 24.00 -33.38 -15.54
C SER A 102 24.52 -32.39 -16.59
N VAL A 103 23.62 -31.61 -17.19
CA VAL A 103 23.96 -30.63 -18.24
C VAL A 103 23.95 -29.18 -17.77
N ALA A 104 23.23 -28.87 -16.69
CA ALA A 104 23.25 -27.54 -16.08
C ALA A 104 22.84 -27.62 -14.61
N THR A 105 23.28 -26.66 -13.79
CA THR A 105 22.85 -26.48 -12.41
C THR A 105 22.08 -25.17 -12.18
N THR A 106 22.03 -24.32 -13.20
CA THR A 106 21.42 -22.98 -13.15
C THR A 106 20.39 -22.88 -14.28
N PRO A 107 19.17 -22.38 -14.02
CA PRO A 107 18.67 -21.92 -12.71
C PRO A 107 18.35 -23.06 -11.74
N ALA A 108 18.30 -24.30 -12.23
CA ALA A 108 18.10 -25.50 -11.41
C ALA A 108 18.79 -26.72 -12.05
N PRO A 109 18.99 -27.83 -11.30
CA PRO A 109 19.56 -29.06 -11.83
C PRO A 109 18.82 -29.54 -13.07
N THR A 110 19.58 -29.72 -14.16
CA THR A 110 19.09 -30.18 -15.46
C THR A 110 19.91 -31.38 -15.91
N TYR A 111 19.21 -32.43 -16.33
CA TYR A 111 19.80 -33.71 -16.71
C TYR A 111 19.38 -34.12 -18.11
N ARG A 112 20.27 -34.73 -18.88
CA ARG A 112 19.87 -35.53 -20.05
C ARG A 112 19.18 -36.79 -19.58
N LEU A 113 18.08 -37.16 -20.22
CA LEU A 113 17.39 -38.41 -19.89
C LEU A 113 18.04 -39.61 -20.58
N THR A 114 18.05 -40.74 -19.89
CA THR A 114 18.56 -42.03 -20.40
C THR A 114 17.49 -43.10 -20.24
N VAL A 115 17.21 -43.87 -21.30
CA VAL A 115 16.27 -45.00 -21.25
C VAL A 115 16.79 -46.04 -20.26
N GLY A 116 15.96 -46.40 -19.26
CA GLY A 116 16.36 -47.29 -18.17
C GLY A 116 17.47 -46.73 -17.26
N GLY A 117 17.70 -45.41 -17.28
CA GLY A 117 18.65 -44.74 -16.39
C GLY A 117 18.23 -44.81 -14.92
N SER A 118 19.15 -44.39 -14.02
CA SER A 118 18.87 -44.34 -12.58
C SER A 118 17.70 -43.40 -12.27
N PRO A 119 16.82 -43.72 -11.30
CA PRO A 119 15.77 -42.80 -10.87
C PRO A 119 16.32 -41.44 -10.38
N PHE A 120 15.53 -40.38 -10.57
CA PHE A 120 15.81 -39.04 -10.05
C PHE A 120 15.53 -38.98 -8.55
N THR A 121 16.27 -38.14 -7.82
CA THR A 121 16.07 -37.85 -6.39
C THR A 121 16.15 -36.35 -6.16
N VAL A 122 15.57 -35.89 -5.06
CA VAL A 122 15.67 -34.49 -4.60
C VAL A 122 16.31 -34.41 -3.23
N ALA A 123 17.02 -33.31 -2.96
CA ALA A 123 17.75 -33.13 -1.71
C ALA A 123 16.83 -32.82 -0.51
N LYS A 124 15.63 -32.30 -0.76
CA LYS A 124 14.68 -31.88 0.28
C LYS A 124 13.26 -32.21 -0.14
N ASP A 125 12.40 -32.44 0.84
CA ASP A 125 10.97 -32.47 0.62
C ASP A 125 10.49 -31.06 0.24
N GLY A 126 9.63 -30.96 -0.76
CA GLY A 126 9.11 -29.67 -1.20
C GLY A 126 8.26 -29.77 -2.45
N LEU A 127 7.66 -28.64 -2.83
CA LEU A 127 7.04 -28.48 -4.13
C LEU A 127 8.13 -28.20 -5.18
N TYR A 128 8.03 -28.90 -6.31
CA TYR A 128 8.90 -28.72 -7.44
C TYR A 128 8.08 -28.53 -8.71
N TYR A 129 8.59 -27.72 -9.63
CA TYR A 129 8.20 -27.75 -11.03
C TYR A 129 9.18 -28.63 -11.80
N VAL A 130 8.69 -29.74 -12.35
CA VAL A 130 9.47 -30.69 -13.16
C VAL A 130 9.23 -30.37 -14.63
N ALA A 131 10.22 -29.78 -15.29
CA ALA A 131 10.14 -29.37 -16.69
C ALA A 131 10.88 -30.36 -17.58
N PHE A 132 10.18 -30.93 -18.56
CA PHE A 132 10.75 -31.77 -19.60
C PHE A 132 10.81 -31.03 -20.93
N ASN A 133 12.02 -30.80 -21.40
CA ASN A 133 12.31 -30.31 -22.74
C ASN A 133 12.45 -31.51 -23.70
N LYS A 134 11.43 -31.70 -24.55
CA LYS A 134 11.40 -32.81 -25.51
C LYS A 134 12.45 -32.67 -26.60
N ALA A 135 12.78 -31.44 -27.00
CA ALA A 135 13.68 -31.18 -28.12
C ALA A 135 15.12 -31.62 -27.83
N ASP A 136 15.57 -31.41 -26.59
CA ASP A 136 16.93 -31.79 -26.16
C ASP A 136 16.96 -33.07 -25.32
N ASN A 137 15.80 -33.67 -25.05
CA ASN A 137 15.61 -34.77 -24.12
C ASN A 137 16.25 -34.48 -22.75
N GLN A 138 15.83 -33.37 -22.14
CA GLN A 138 16.33 -32.87 -20.86
C GLN A 138 15.22 -32.67 -19.83
N LEU A 139 15.55 -32.93 -18.56
CA LEU A 139 14.68 -32.70 -17.41
C LEU A 139 15.30 -31.64 -16.51
N THR A 140 14.61 -30.55 -16.23
CA THR A 140 14.99 -29.54 -15.23
C THR A 140 14.07 -29.68 -14.01
N VAL A 141 14.65 -29.80 -12.81
CA VAL A 141 13.91 -30.01 -11.56
C VAL A 141 14.03 -28.76 -10.68
N ILE A 142 12.97 -27.95 -10.64
CA ILE A 142 12.99 -26.59 -10.09
C ILE A 142 12.29 -26.55 -8.73
N PRO A 143 12.94 -26.17 -7.62
CA PRO A 143 12.25 -25.96 -6.34
C PRO A 143 11.35 -24.72 -6.40
N THR A 144 10.17 -24.80 -5.77
CA THR A 144 9.16 -23.73 -5.86
C THR A 144 8.68 -23.29 -4.48
N ASP A 145 9.49 -22.51 -3.77
CA ASP A 145 9.11 -21.92 -2.49
C ASP A 145 8.41 -20.57 -2.71
N PHE A 146 7.08 -20.58 -2.60
CA PHE A 146 6.27 -19.39 -2.84
C PHE A 146 6.34 -18.41 -1.67
N GLY A 147 6.30 -17.12 -2.01
CA GLY A 147 5.97 -16.04 -1.10
C GLY A 147 4.93 -15.10 -1.70
N ILE A 148 4.40 -14.20 -0.87
CA ILE A 148 3.56 -13.09 -1.34
C ILE A 148 4.45 -11.90 -1.75
N ILE A 149 4.04 -11.16 -2.78
CA ILE A 149 4.75 -9.99 -3.28
C ILE A 149 3.76 -8.94 -3.80
N GLY A 150 4.08 -7.66 -3.67
CA GLY A 150 3.27 -6.55 -4.14
C GLY A 150 3.31 -5.37 -3.19
N ASP A 151 2.91 -4.19 -3.65
CA ASP A 151 2.91 -2.96 -2.84
C ASP A 151 2.02 -3.06 -1.59
N ALA A 152 1.09 -4.03 -1.54
CA ALA A 152 0.35 -4.38 -0.34
C ALA A 152 1.17 -5.15 0.71
N THR A 153 2.30 -5.75 0.35
CA THR A 153 3.06 -6.71 1.19
C THR A 153 4.28 -6.07 1.87
N PRO A 154 4.83 -6.68 2.94
CA PRO A 154 5.94 -6.09 3.71
C PRO A 154 7.20 -5.74 2.89
N GLN A 155 7.54 -6.57 1.91
CA GLN A 155 8.70 -6.39 1.03
C GLN A 155 8.36 -5.68 -0.29
N GLN A 156 7.12 -5.19 -0.43
CA GLN A 156 6.63 -4.48 -1.60
C GLN A 156 6.91 -5.24 -2.92
N TRP A 157 7.44 -4.55 -3.93
CA TRP A 157 7.88 -5.15 -5.20
C TRP A 157 9.37 -5.48 -5.21
N ASP A 158 10.08 -5.27 -4.10
CA ASP A 158 11.52 -5.52 -4.00
C ASP A 158 11.79 -7.02 -3.86
N ASP A 159 11.03 -7.72 -3.02
CA ASP A 159 11.18 -9.17 -2.82
C ASP A 159 9.91 -9.87 -2.28
N GLU A 160 9.90 -11.21 -2.25
CA GLU A 160 8.79 -11.97 -1.67
C GLU A 160 8.84 -12.04 -0.14
N THR A 161 7.70 -11.88 0.52
CA THR A 161 7.53 -12.32 1.92
C THR A 161 7.23 -13.82 1.93
N ALA A 162 8.17 -14.61 2.46
CA ALA A 162 8.13 -16.08 2.42
C ALA A 162 6.88 -16.68 3.08
N MET A 163 6.33 -17.73 2.47
CA MET A 163 5.23 -18.54 3.02
C MET A 163 5.72 -19.94 3.40
N ALA A 164 5.02 -20.61 4.31
CA ALA A 164 5.30 -21.99 4.69
C ALA A 164 4.50 -22.97 3.82
N GLY A 165 5.19 -23.78 3.02
CA GLY A 165 4.61 -24.81 2.17
C GLY A 165 4.47 -26.16 2.87
N ALA A 166 3.33 -26.84 2.70
CA ALA A 166 3.12 -28.19 3.19
C ALA A 166 2.25 -29.03 2.25
N LEU A 167 2.55 -30.33 2.17
CA LEU A 167 1.72 -31.33 1.49
C LEU A 167 0.59 -31.81 2.40
N ASN A 168 -0.63 -31.82 1.88
CA ASN A 168 -1.75 -32.56 2.43
C ASN A 168 -2.02 -33.79 1.55
N GLU A 169 -1.49 -34.94 1.98
CA GLU A 169 -1.60 -36.19 1.22
C GLU A 169 -3.05 -36.66 1.06
N ALA A 170 -3.87 -36.54 2.12
CA ALA A 170 -5.26 -36.97 2.11
C ALA A 170 -6.09 -36.21 1.06
N GLN A 171 -5.80 -34.91 0.90
CA GLN A 171 -6.47 -34.06 -0.07
C GLN A 171 -5.74 -33.94 -1.40
N ALA A 172 -4.54 -34.52 -1.53
CA ALA A 172 -3.63 -34.34 -2.68
C ALA A 172 -3.45 -32.86 -3.04
N THR A 173 -3.19 -32.01 -2.04
CA THR A 173 -2.99 -30.57 -2.23
C THR A 173 -1.68 -30.12 -1.60
N VAL A 174 -1.10 -29.05 -2.13
CA VAL A 174 -0.01 -28.33 -1.48
C VAL A 174 -0.53 -26.94 -1.10
N GLU A 175 -0.30 -26.53 0.14
CA GLU A 175 -0.71 -25.23 0.63
C GLU A 175 0.50 -24.46 1.13
N TYR A 176 0.69 -23.26 0.58
CA TYR A 176 1.58 -22.24 1.10
C TYR A 176 0.75 -21.30 1.94
N THR A 177 1.14 -21.12 3.21
CA THR A 177 0.41 -20.28 4.16
C THR A 177 1.34 -19.26 4.80
N ILE A 178 0.82 -18.06 5.04
CA ILE A 178 1.42 -17.06 5.92
C ILE A 178 0.31 -16.51 6.81
N LYS A 179 0.59 -16.43 8.12
CA LYS A 179 -0.35 -15.96 9.12
C LYS A 179 0.09 -14.64 9.70
N ASP A 180 -0.89 -13.90 10.21
CA ASP A 180 -0.68 -12.64 10.91
C ASP A 180 0.17 -11.63 10.10
N VAL A 181 0.05 -11.62 8.76
CA VAL A 181 0.79 -10.70 7.90
C VAL A 181 0.04 -9.39 7.74
N THR A 182 0.74 -8.27 7.90
CA THR A 182 0.18 -6.95 7.60
C THR A 182 0.11 -6.75 6.09
N LEU A 183 -1.09 -6.46 5.58
CA LEU A 183 -1.31 -6.04 4.20
C LEU A 183 -1.91 -4.64 4.14
N ASP A 184 -1.40 -3.80 3.24
CA ASP A 184 -2.02 -2.52 2.88
C ASP A 184 -3.15 -2.72 1.86
N LYS A 185 -4.05 -1.74 1.75
CA LYS A 185 -5.12 -1.69 0.72
C LYS A 185 -4.57 -1.36 -0.68
N LYS A 186 -3.77 -2.27 -1.24
CA LYS A 186 -3.10 -2.12 -2.53
C LYS A 186 -3.13 -3.43 -3.34
N GLU A 187 -2.08 -3.76 -4.08
CA GLU A 187 -2.00 -4.95 -4.96
C GLU A 187 -1.00 -6.01 -4.45
N MET A 188 -1.30 -7.28 -4.74
CA MET A 188 -0.42 -8.42 -4.42
C MET A 188 -0.50 -9.57 -5.43
N LYS A 189 0.48 -10.46 -5.36
CA LYS A 189 0.66 -11.70 -6.12
C LYS A 189 1.43 -12.73 -5.30
N PHE A 190 1.64 -13.89 -5.89
CA PHE A 190 2.54 -14.92 -5.39
C PHE A 190 3.69 -15.10 -6.37
N ARG A 191 4.91 -15.32 -5.86
CA ARG A 191 6.10 -15.54 -6.68
C ARG A 191 7.04 -16.51 -5.97
N TYR A 192 7.87 -17.20 -6.74
CA TYR A 192 8.99 -17.99 -6.23
C TYR A 192 10.27 -17.66 -7.00
N LEU A 193 11.43 -18.02 -6.44
CA LEU A 193 12.78 -17.79 -7.00
C LEU A 193 13.22 -16.32 -7.11
N HIS A 194 12.56 -15.37 -6.44
CA HIS A 194 12.96 -13.97 -6.47
C HIS A 194 12.98 -13.37 -7.89
N ASN A 195 12.21 -13.96 -8.80
CA ASN A 195 12.19 -13.60 -10.21
C ASN A 195 10.80 -13.82 -10.80
N TRP A 196 10.48 -13.12 -11.89
CA TRP A 196 9.18 -13.18 -12.57
C TRP A 196 9.06 -14.38 -13.52
N GLY A 197 10.18 -15.04 -13.83
CA GLY A 197 10.16 -16.29 -14.57
C GLY A 197 11.39 -17.15 -14.32
N VAL A 198 11.33 -18.38 -14.82
CA VAL A 198 12.43 -19.35 -14.82
C VAL A 198 12.84 -19.64 -16.25
N ASP A 199 14.13 -19.50 -16.54
CA ASP A 199 14.73 -19.78 -17.85
C ASP A 199 15.08 -21.28 -17.97
N ILE A 200 14.36 -22.00 -18.82
CA ILE A 200 14.59 -23.42 -19.11
C ILE A 200 15.50 -23.57 -20.34
N PRO A 201 16.59 -24.34 -20.27
CA PRO A 201 17.42 -24.65 -21.45
C PRO A 201 16.60 -25.24 -22.60
N TYR A 202 16.76 -24.69 -23.80
CA TYR A 202 16.04 -25.11 -25.01
C TYR A 202 16.83 -24.83 -26.29
N GLN A 203 17.26 -25.88 -26.98
CA GLN A 203 17.94 -25.86 -28.29
C GLN A 203 19.14 -24.90 -28.37
N GLY A 204 19.94 -24.84 -27.32
CA GLY A 204 21.09 -23.93 -27.22
C GLY A 204 20.76 -22.50 -26.78
N ALA A 205 19.50 -22.22 -26.44
CA ALA A 205 19.01 -20.98 -25.83
C ALA A 205 18.19 -21.30 -24.56
N THR A 206 17.28 -20.40 -24.17
CA THR A 206 16.32 -20.63 -23.07
C THR A 206 14.89 -20.27 -23.48
N VAL A 207 13.92 -20.90 -22.82
CA VAL A 207 12.51 -20.53 -22.85
C VAL A 207 12.09 -20.16 -21.43
N LYS A 208 11.39 -19.04 -21.28
CA LYS A 208 10.95 -18.54 -19.98
C LYS A 208 9.54 -19.04 -19.65
N MET A 209 9.36 -19.56 -18.43
CA MET A 209 8.04 -19.81 -17.84
C MET A 209 7.77 -18.81 -16.72
N HIS A 210 6.51 -18.52 -16.44
CA HIS A 210 6.15 -17.72 -15.28
C HIS A 210 6.46 -18.45 -13.96
N SER A 211 7.15 -17.77 -13.05
CA SER A 211 7.35 -18.20 -11.65
C SER A 211 6.44 -17.45 -10.67
N ASN A 212 5.42 -16.78 -11.19
CA ASN A 212 4.46 -16.04 -10.40
C ASN A 212 3.04 -16.52 -10.67
N MET A 213 2.21 -16.53 -9.63
CA MET A 213 0.78 -16.82 -9.71
C MET A 213 0.00 -15.55 -9.40
N GLY A 214 -0.98 -15.25 -10.25
CA GLY A 214 -1.86 -14.10 -10.11
C GLY A 214 -3.29 -14.47 -10.44
N ALA A 215 -4.19 -13.50 -10.30
CA ALA A 215 -5.61 -13.65 -10.60
C ALA A 215 -5.82 -14.00 -12.08
N VAL A 216 -6.81 -14.84 -12.37
CA VAL A 216 -7.20 -15.12 -13.76
C VAL A 216 -7.68 -13.85 -14.47
N ALA A 217 -8.36 -12.98 -13.72
CA ALA A 217 -8.77 -11.64 -14.11
C ALA A 217 -8.62 -10.68 -12.91
N LYS A 218 -8.27 -9.42 -13.16
CA LYS A 218 -8.13 -8.39 -12.12
C LYS A 218 -9.34 -8.35 -11.16
N GLY A 219 -9.07 -8.48 -9.87
CA GLY A 219 -10.09 -8.52 -8.84
C GLY A 219 -9.50 -8.60 -7.44
N ALA A 220 -10.36 -8.46 -6.42
CA ALA A 220 -9.93 -8.53 -5.04
C ALA A 220 -9.62 -9.96 -4.63
N ILE A 221 -8.54 -10.16 -3.86
CA ILE A 221 -8.39 -11.40 -3.10
C ILE A 221 -9.42 -11.43 -1.97
N SER A 222 -10.01 -12.59 -1.71
CA SER A 222 -11.16 -12.72 -0.81
C SER A 222 -10.99 -13.87 0.17
N GLU A 223 -11.93 -13.96 1.11
CA GLU A 223 -12.10 -15.10 2.00
C GLU A 223 -12.59 -16.37 1.29
N ALA A 224 -12.85 -16.34 -0.03
CA ALA A 224 -13.07 -17.55 -0.81
C ALA A 224 -11.87 -17.81 -1.72
N PHE A 225 -11.56 -19.10 -1.94
CA PHE A 225 -10.54 -19.47 -2.93
C PHE A 225 -10.94 -19.01 -4.32
N SER A 226 -10.00 -18.34 -4.98
CA SER A 226 -10.12 -17.86 -6.37
C SER A 226 -9.01 -18.46 -7.21
N GLU A 227 -9.35 -18.94 -8.41
CA GLU A 227 -8.38 -19.56 -9.31
C GLU A 227 -7.27 -18.59 -9.69
N CYS A 228 -6.04 -19.12 -9.76
CA CYS A 228 -4.84 -18.41 -10.13
C CYS A 228 -4.23 -19.02 -11.40
N LYS A 229 -3.50 -18.21 -12.16
CA LYS A 229 -2.72 -18.67 -13.31
C LYS A 229 -1.31 -18.11 -13.28
N GLY A 230 -0.38 -18.84 -13.91
CA GLY A 230 0.97 -18.35 -14.19
C GLY A 230 0.92 -17.05 -14.98
N GLY A 231 1.63 -16.02 -14.53
CA GLY A 231 1.62 -14.70 -15.19
C GLY A 231 0.30 -13.94 -15.08
N GLY A 232 -0.63 -14.35 -14.20
CA GLY A 232 -1.94 -13.72 -14.03
C GLY A 232 -1.90 -12.25 -13.57
N ASP A 233 -3.05 -11.62 -13.41
CA ASP A 233 -3.18 -10.23 -12.94
C ASP A 233 -2.84 -10.10 -11.44
N ASN A 234 -2.60 -8.87 -10.98
CA ASN A 234 -2.46 -8.61 -9.55
C ASN A 234 -3.83 -8.75 -8.87
N PHE A 235 -3.85 -9.32 -7.67
CA PHE A 235 -4.98 -9.21 -6.76
C PHE A 235 -5.00 -7.84 -6.12
N THR A 236 -6.18 -7.27 -5.87
CA THR A 236 -6.32 -6.13 -4.96
C THR A 236 -6.65 -6.60 -3.54
N VAL A 237 -6.07 -5.97 -2.53
CA VAL A 237 -6.41 -6.15 -1.13
C VAL A 237 -7.49 -5.14 -0.76
N GLY A 238 -8.66 -5.62 -0.33
CA GLY A 238 -9.85 -4.77 -0.15
C GLY A 238 -9.74 -3.74 0.99
N LYS A 239 -8.95 -4.04 2.01
CA LYS A 239 -8.74 -3.19 3.20
C LYS A 239 -7.36 -3.44 3.80
N ALA A 240 -6.81 -2.44 4.48
CA ALA A 240 -5.57 -2.62 5.22
C ALA A 240 -5.86 -3.42 6.51
N GLY A 241 -4.93 -4.26 6.95
CA GLY A 241 -5.10 -5.05 8.15
C GLY A 241 -4.13 -6.20 8.27
N ILE A 242 -4.41 -7.08 9.24
CA ILE A 242 -3.72 -8.34 9.46
C ILE A 242 -4.48 -9.45 8.74
N TYR A 243 -3.74 -10.30 8.04
CA TYR A 243 -4.28 -11.34 7.17
C TYR A 243 -3.62 -12.69 7.39
N ASP A 244 -4.42 -13.74 7.22
CA ASP A 244 -3.95 -15.09 6.92
C ASP A 244 -4.13 -15.33 5.42
N VAL A 245 -3.05 -15.60 4.69
CA VAL A 245 -3.05 -15.81 3.24
C VAL A 245 -2.67 -17.24 2.92
N THR A 246 -3.44 -17.86 2.00
CA THR A 246 -3.18 -19.22 1.53
C THR A 246 -3.14 -19.25 0.00
N LEU A 247 -2.08 -19.83 -0.55
CA LEU A 247 -1.99 -20.29 -1.94
C LEU A 247 -2.08 -21.82 -1.92
N LYS A 248 -3.05 -22.37 -2.65
CA LYS A 248 -3.33 -23.79 -2.72
C LYS A 248 -3.13 -24.31 -4.14
N LEU A 249 -2.44 -25.42 -4.28
CA LEU A 249 -2.34 -26.21 -5.49
C LEU A 249 -3.11 -27.53 -5.32
N ASP A 250 -4.02 -27.83 -6.24
CA ASP A 250 -4.59 -29.18 -6.37
C ASP A 250 -3.68 -30.02 -7.27
N LEU A 251 -3.04 -31.05 -6.70
CA LEU A 251 -2.09 -31.90 -7.43
C LEU A 251 -2.77 -32.86 -8.41
N ARG A 252 -4.10 -33.00 -8.37
CA ARG A 252 -4.84 -33.82 -9.35
C ARG A 252 -5.08 -33.09 -10.66
N THR A 253 -5.23 -31.77 -10.58
CA THR A 253 -5.61 -30.91 -11.71
C THR A 253 -4.52 -29.94 -12.13
N GLY A 254 -3.54 -29.67 -11.26
CA GLY A 254 -2.50 -28.66 -11.47
C GLY A 254 -2.99 -27.23 -11.28
N VAL A 255 -4.21 -27.03 -10.76
CA VAL A 255 -4.83 -25.71 -10.62
C VAL A 255 -4.41 -25.05 -9.31
N PHE A 256 -3.92 -23.81 -9.42
CA PHE A 256 -3.68 -22.95 -8.26
C PHE A 256 -4.93 -22.16 -7.89
N SER A 257 -5.13 -21.92 -6.61
CA SER A 257 -6.14 -21.01 -6.09
C SER A 257 -5.64 -20.28 -4.84
N ALA A 258 -6.12 -19.07 -4.61
CA ALA A 258 -5.68 -18.24 -3.48
C ALA A 258 -6.85 -17.65 -2.69
N GLN A 259 -6.61 -17.47 -1.39
CA GLN A 259 -7.54 -16.90 -0.41
C GLN A 259 -6.75 -15.99 0.55
N ALA A 260 -7.38 -14.92 1.03
CA ALA A 260 -6.85 -14.08 2.09
C ALA A 260 -7.97 -13.74 3.08
N ILE A 261 -7.77 -14.07 4.36
CA ILE A 261 -8.73 -13.85 5.44
C ILE A 261 -8.22 -12.69 6.29
N CYS A 262 -8.99 -11.60 6.37
CA CYS A 262 -8.66 -10.47 7.23
C CYS A 262 -9.00 -10.82 8.68
N THR A 263 -7.99 -11.07 9.51
CA THR A 263 -8.16 -11.44 10.92
C THR A 263 -8.33 -10.21 11.81
N ALA A 264 -7.77 -9.06 11.41
CA ALA A 264 -7.99 -7.77 12.05
C ALA A 264 -7.90 -6.64 11.01
N GLU A 265 -8.96 -5.84 10.86
CA GLU A 265 -8.93 -4.66 10.00
C GLU A 265 -8.15 -3.53 10.67
N ASP A 266 -7.29 -2.85 9.92
CA ASP A 266 -6.63 -1.65 10.40
C ASP A 266 -7.59 -0.45 10.28
N THR A 267 -8.28 -0.16 11.38
CA THR A 267 -9.21 0.98 11.49
C THR A 267 -8.56 2.25 12.03
N SER A 268 -7.23 2.29 12.19
CA SER A 268 -6.53 3.48 12.67
C SER A 268 -6.70 4.67 11.69
N SER A 269 -6.63 5.88 12.20
CA SER A 269 -6.59 7.09 11.37
C SER A 269 -5.51 8.03 11.89
N ALA A 270 -4.82 8.70 10.98
CA ALA A 270 -3.99 9.84 11.34
C ALA A 270 -4.85 10.92 12.01
N THR A 271 -4.23 11.67 12.92
CA THR A 271 -4.84 12.80 13.61
C THR A 271 -4.25 14.09 13.06
N LEU A 272 -5.10 15.03 12.66
CA LEU A 272 -4.63 16.35 12.25
C LEU A 272 -3.92 17.04 13.41
N PRO A 273 -2.86 17.82 13.15
CA PRO A 273 -2.17 18.55 14.21
C PRO A 273 -3.11 19.58 14.84
N GLU A 274 -2.99 19.76 16.15
CA GLU A 274 -3.70 20.81 16.89
C GLU A 274 -2.89 22.11 17.00
N LYS A 275 -1.57 22.01 16.78
CA LYS A 275 -0.61 23.12 16.83
C LYS A 275 0.32 23.07 15.62
N MET A 276 0.83 24.23 15.26
CA MET A 276 1.84 24.39 14.22
C MET A 276 2.77 25.51 14.62
N PHE A 277 4.06 25.32 14.38
CA PHE A 277 5.12 26.29 14.63
C PHE A 277 5.83 26.59 13.31
N VAL A 278 6.32 27.80 13.16
CA VAL A 278 7.19 28.19 12.03
C VAL A 278 8.55 28.59 12.57
N VAL A 279 9.62 28.02 12.01
CA VAL A 279 11.00 28.33 12.36
C VAL A 279 11.80 28.60 11.09
N GLY A 280 12.89 29.35 11.19
CA GLY A 280 13.71 29.66 10.03
C GLY A 280 14.76 30.70 10.34
N ALA A 281 15.35 31.26 9.29
CA ALA A 281 16.35 32.31 9.41
C ALA A 281 15.87 33.53 10.23
N PRO A 282 14.60 34.00 10.15
CA PRO A 282 14.13 35.11 11.00
C PRO A 282 14.20 34.84 12.51
N TRP A 283 14.28 33.56 12.92
CA TRP A 283 14.33 33.11 14.31
C TRP A 283 15.60 32.33 14.62
N ASP A 284 16.68 32.55 13.85
CA ASP A 284 17.99 31.89 13.98
C ASP A 284 17.94 30.36 13.96
N TRP A 285 16.91 29.77 13.33
CA TRP A 285 16.67 28.32 13.35
C TRP A 285 16.51 27.72 14.75
N LYS A 286 16.07 28.53 15.72
CA LYS A 286 15.89 28.16 17.12
C LYS A 286 14.42 28.08 17.48
N TRP A 287 13.98 26.92 17.94
CA TRP A 287 12.58 26.70 18.31
C TRP A 287 12.15 27.56 19.51
N GLU A 288 13.05 27.89 20.43
CA GLU A 288 12.74 28.80 21.55
C GLU A 288 12.41 30.23 21.12
N ASN A 289 12.79 30.62 19.89
CA ASN A 289 12.46 31.90 19.28
C ASN A 289 11.27 31.81 18.31
N ALA A 290 10.87 30.60 17.93
CA ALA A 290 9.87 30.35 16.90
C ALA A 290 8.45 30.64 17.41
N PRO A 291 7.60 31.33 16.64
CA PRO A 291 6.22 31.55 17.00
C PRO A 291 5.36 30.29 16.75
N GLU A 292 4.35 30.12 17.60
CA GLU A 292 3.20 29.26 17.32
C GLU A 292 2.31 29.97 16.28
N MET A 293 1.96 29.27 15.21
CA MET A 293 1.00 29.75 14.22
C MET A 293 -0.42 29.74 14.82
N ILE A 294 -1.25 30.66 14.37
CA ILE A 294 -2.61 30.84 14.87
C ILE A 294 -3.52 29.80 14.20
N PRO A 295 -4.24 28.95 14.95
CA PRO A 295 -5.22 28.05 14.36
C PRO A 295 -6.41 28.84 13.79
N VAL A 296 -6.88 28.46 12.60
CA VAL A 296 -8.09 29.05 12.00
C VAL A 296 -9.34 28.50 12.72
N HIS A 297 -10.25 29.38 13.14
CA HIS A 297 -11.42 28.94 13.90
C HIS A 297 -12.32 28.01 13.07
N SER A 298 -12.78 26.91 13.64
CA SER A 298 -13.65 25.91 12.98
C SER A 298 -13.05 25.26 11.72
N HIS A 299 -11.73 25.34 11.52
CA HIS A 299 -11.01 24.65 10.44
C HIS A 299 -9.84 23.84 11.03
N ASP A 300 -10.11 22.61 11.43
CA ASP A 300 -9.08 21.73 11.99
C ASP A 300 -7.96 21.45 10.97
N GLY A 301 -6.72 21.48 11.44
CA GLY A 301 -5.53 21.33 10.58
C GLY A 301 -5.14 22.58 9.79
N MET A 302 -5.85 23.72 9.93
CA MET A 302 -5.47 24.98 9.30
C MET A 302 -4.88 25.97 10.30
N PHE A 303 -3.72 26.54 9.92
CA PHE A 303 -2.98 27.49 10.73
C PHE A 303 -2.52 28.66 9.87
N TRP A 304 -2.41 29.85 10.45
CA TRP A 304 -1.97 31.04 9.75
C TRP A 304 -1.07 31.92 10.62
N GLY A 305 -0.36 32.86 9.99
CA GLY A 305 0.32 33.95 10.66
C GLY A 305 0.90 34.94 9.66
N ILE A 306 1.26 36.14 10.15
CA ILE A 306 1.89 37.18 9.34
C ILE A 306 3.33 37.37 9.81
N TYR A 307 4.28 37.18 8.91
CA TYR A 307 5.70 37.22 9.23
C TYR A 307 6.48 38.06 8.22
N TYR A 308 7.41 38.86 8.71
CA TYR A 308 8.38 39.53 7.84
C TYR A 308 9.54 38.58 7.56
N ILE A 309 9.82 38.31 6.29
CA ILE A 309 10.90 37.40 5.86
C ILE A 309 11.69 38.08 4.75
N GLU A 310 13.02 38.04 4.82
CA GLU A 310 13.89 38.62 3.80
C GLU A 310 14.05 37.68 2.59
N ALA A 311 14.29 38.24 1.41
CA ALA A 311 14.56 37.46 0.21
C ALA A 311 15.75 36.51 0.42
N GLY A 312 15.60 35.26 -0.02
CA GLY A 312 16.59 34.19 0.13
C GLY A 312 16.57 33.51 1.50
N GLN A 313 15.78 33.98 2.48
CA GLN A 313 15.63 33.30 3.76
C GLN A 313 14.69 32.10 3.65
N GLY A 314 15.07 31.01 4.31
CA GLY A 314 14.29 29.78 4.42
C GLY A 314 13.51 29.69 5.72
N VAL A 315 12.32 29.10 5.66
CA VAL A 315 11.52 28.68 6.81
C VAL A 315 11.08 27.22 6.70
N LYS A 316 10.76 26.61 7.83
CA LYS A 316 10.17 25.28 8.00
C LYS A 316 9.08 25.31 9.05
N PHE A 317 8.29 24.25 9.07
CA PHE A 317 7.13 24.07 9.93
C PHE A 317 7.22 22.74 10.67
N ASN A 318 6.68 22.71 11.88
CA ASN A 318 6.53 21.49 12.65
C ASN A 318 5.34 21.63 13.61
N ASN A 319 4.68 20.54 13.96
CA ASN A 319 3.64 20.51 14.99
C ASN A 319 4.22 20.42 16.42
N GLU A 320 5.54 20.27 16.55
CA GLU A 320 6.29 20.34 17.80
C GLU A 320 7.49 21.29 17.67
N MET A 321 7.89 21.94 18.76
CA MET A 321 9.10 22.77 18.84
C MET A 321 10.37 21.90 18.95
N SER A 322 10.60 21.03 17.98
CA SER A 322 11.67 20.02 17.99
C SER A 322 12.16 19.73 16.57
N TRP A 323 13.43 19.33 16.43
CA TRP A 323 13.95 18.80 15.16
C TRP A 323 13.88 17.27 15.10
N ASP A 324 13.81 16.60 16.26
CA ASP A 324 13.85 15.15 16.39
C ASP A 324 12.45 14.52 16.50
N THR A 325 11.45 15.34 16.84
CA THR A 325 10.06 14.92 17.05
C THR A 325 9.11 15.80 16.25
N GLY A 326 7.86 15.33 16.10
CA GLY A 326 6.86 15.94 15.23
C GLY A 326 7.12 15.67 13.75
N ASP A 327 6.36 16.36 12.91
CA ASP A 327 6.38 16.27 11.46
C ASP A 327 7.06 17.52 10.88
N ASN A 328 8.39 17.50 10.76
CA ASN A 328 9.14 18.61 10.17
C ASN A 328 8.97 18.66 8.64
N PHE A 329 8.55 19.80 8.09
CA PHE A 329 8.41 20.02 6.65
C PHE A 329 8.67 21.46 6.22
N GLY A 330 8.82 21.66 4.91
CA GLY A 330 8.81 22.95 4.25
C GLY A 330 8.25 22.77 2.84
N ALA A 331 8.97 23.19 1.81
CA ALA A 331 8.54 23.09 0.42
C ALA A 331 9.08 21.82 -0.28
N GLU A 332 8.57 21.53 -1.48
CA GLU A 332 9.08 20.47 -2.37
C GLU A 332 10.56 20.63 -2.77
N ASN A 333 11.04 21.87 -2.87
CA ASN A 333 12.41 22.25 -3.26
C ASN A 333 12.75 23.64 -2.70
N GLU A 334 14.03 24.01 -2.77
CA GLU A 334 14.54 25.31 -2.26
C GLU A 334 14.49 26.45 -3.29
N GLU A 335 13.79 26.27 -4.42
CA GLU A 335 13.60 27.37 -5.37
C GLU A 335 12.81 28.51 -4.70
N PRO A 336 13.26 29.78 -4.78
CA PRO A 336 12.58 30.89 -4.12
C PRO A 336 11.12 31.05 -4.55
N LYS A 337 10.22 31.14 -3.57
CA LYS A 337 8.76 31.20 -3.75
C LYS A 337 8.22 32.61 -3.46
N GLY A 338 7.30 33.05 -4.30
CA GLY A 338 6.52 34.28 -4.11
C GLY A 338 5.17 33.99 -3.48
N TYR A 339 4.17 34.83 -3.76
CA TYR A 339 2.79 34.50 -3.40
C TYR A 339 2.24 33.38 -4.28
N GLY A 340 1.50 32.46 -3.69
CA GLY A 340 0.93 31.30 -4.35
C GLY A 340 0.70 30.13 -3.40
N GLU A 341 0.26 29.02 -3.98
CA GLU A 341 0.10 27.75 -3.27
C GLU A 341 1.24 26.80 -3.63
N TYR A 342 1.78 26.13 -2.62
CA TYR A 342 2.93 25.24 -2.77
C TYR A 342 2.69 23.90 -2.06
N PRO A 343 3.04 22.77 -2.71
CA PRO A 343 3.04 21.49 -2.04
C PRO A 343 4.13 21.46 -0.95
N ALA A 344 3.82 20.80 0.17
CA ALA A 344 4.80 20.58 1.21
C ALA A 344 5.85 19.53 0.77
N GLY A 345 7.05 19.66 1.32
CA GLY A 345 8.14 18.70 1.11
C GLY A 345 9.21 18.78 2.20
N GLY A 346 10.34 18.13 1.97
CA GLY A 346 11.44 18.08 2.95
C GLY A 346 12.39 19.29 2.92
N ALA A 347 12.33 20.11 1.88
CA ALA A 347 13.23 21.24 1.68
C ALA A 347 12.76 22.48 2.47
N ASN A 348 13.63 23.49 2.58
CA ASN A 348 13.24 24.77 3.17
C ASN A 348 12.29 25.53 2.23
N LEU A 349 11.28 26.22 2.78
CA LEU A 349 10.50 27.19 2.02
C LEU A 349 11.30 28.49 1.93
N VAL A 350 11.92 28.75 0.78
CA VAL A 350 12.75 29.94 0.55
C VAL A 350 11.90 31.07 -0.03
N ILE A 351 12.02 32.29 0.50
CA ILE A 351 11.23 33.45 0.08
C ILE A 351 11.91 34.22 -1.05
N SER A 352 11.16 34.62 -2.09
CA SER A 352 11.71 35.31 -3.27
C SER A 352 11.96 36.80 -3.07
N THR A 353 11.15 37.46 -2.24
CA THR A 353 11.13 38.93 -2.11
C THR A 353 11.00 39.31 -0.64
N SER A 354 11.80 40.26 -0.15
CA SER A 354 11.68 40.71 1.24
C SER A 354 10.32 41.38 1.48
N GLY A 355 9.61 40.97 2.53
CA GLY A 355 8.31 41.55 2.85
C GLY A 355 7.55 40.79 3.92
N TYR A 356 6.35 41.29 4.22
CA TYR A 356 5.41 40.56 5.06
C TYR A 356 4.65 39.52 4.22
N TYR A 357 4.59 38.31 4.73
CA TYR A 357 3.85 37.19 4.17
C TYR A 357 2.79 36.74 5.15
N GLN A 358 1.56 36.62 4.67
CA GLN A 358 0.56 35.81 5.33
C GLN A 358 0.80 34.36 4.90
N ILE A 359 1.26 33.55 5.85
CA ILE A 359 1.57 32.15 5.62
C ILE A 359 0.42 31.32 6.19
N VAL A 360 -0.15 30.44 5.37
CA VAL A 360 -1.18 29.48 5.77
C VAL A 360 -0.63 28.07 5.58
N VAL A 361 -0.72 27.26 6.63
CA VAL A 361 -0.45 25.83 6.58
C VAL A 361 -1.79 25.10 6.64
N ILE A 362 -2.05 24.25 5.65
CA ILE A 362 -3.28 23.46 5.55
C ILE A 362 -2.90 21.99 5.61
N CYS A 363 -3.34 21.31 6.66
CA CYS A 363 -3.22 19.87 6.86
C CYS A 363 -4.57 19.20 6.66
N THR A 364 -4.65 18.21 5.76
CA THR A 364 -5.85 17.40 5.54
C THR A 364 -5.51 15.92 5.60
N LEU A 365 -6.47 15.09 5.97
CA LEU A 365 -6.27 13.65 5.91
C LEU A 365 -6.22 13.18 4.45
N SER A 366 -5.40 12.17 4.17
CA SER A 366 -5.46 11.41 2.93
C SER A 366 -6.84 10.78 2.73
N ALA A 367 -7.15 10.36 1.49
CA ALA A 367 -8.44 9.75 1.18
C ALA A 367 -8.73 8.47 2.01
N ASP A 368 -7.68 7.73 2.37
CA ASP A 368 -7.74 6.55 3.27
C ASP A 368 -7.61 6.90 4.76
N LYS A 369 -7.41 8.18 5.10
CA LYS A 369 -7.22 8.72 6.45
C LYS A 369 -5.99 8.19 7.19
N LYS A 370 -5.02 7.58 6.50
CA LYS A 370 -3.81 7.01 7.11
C LYS A 370 -2.63 7.98 7.18
N SER A 371 -2.67 9.06 6.41
CA SER A 371 -1.61 10.06 6.39
C SER A 371 -2.17 11.49 6.31
N ILE A 372 -1.28 12.47 6.45
CA ILE A 372 -1.61 13.89 6.42
C ILE A 372 -1.01 14.50 5.16
N ASN A 373 -1.87 15.01 4.28
CA ASN A 373 -1.49 15.88 3.18
C ASN A 373 -1.27 17.30 3.71
N ARG A 374 -0.23 17.98 3.20
CA ARG A 374 0.11 19.34 3.63
C ARG A 374 0.25 20.26 2.43
N LYS A 375 -0.30 21.47 2.55
CA LYS A 375 -0.18 22.56 1.58
C LYS A 375 0.22 23.84 2.30
N ILE A 376 1.09 24.63 1.68
CA ILE A 376 1.49 25.94 2.16
C ILE A 376 0.93 26.99 1.21
N VAL A 377 0.31 28.04 1.73
CA VAL A 377 -0.14 29.20 0.95
C VAL A 377 0.62 30.42 1.44
N LEU A 378 1.22 31.14 0.49
CA LEU A 378 1.83 32.44 0.71
C LEU A 378 0.95 33.50 0.05
N SER A 379 0.45 34.45 0.82
CA SER A 379 -0.33 35.58 0.30
C SER A 379 0.13 36.90 0.88
N GLU A 380 -0.24 38.00 0.22
CA GLU A 380 -0.11 39.32 0.81
C GLU A 380 -0.99 39.42 2.07
N PRO A 381 -0.49 39.97 3.19
CA PRO A 381 -1.34 40.23 4.34
C PRO A 381 -2.35 41.32 4.05
N GLU A 382 -3.63 41.00 4.24
CA GLU A 382 -4.72 41.94 4.06
C GLU A 382 -5.54 42.07 5.35
N PRO A 383 -5.11 42.90 6.32
CA PRO A 383 -5.91 43.20 7.50
C PRO A 383 -7.05 44.15 7.15
N TYR A 384 -8.22 43.96 7.77
CA TYR A 384 -9.42 44.78 7.56
C TYR A 384 -10.07 45.19 8.88
N LEU A 385 -10.70 46.37 8.89
CA LEU A 385 -11.73 46.72 9.87
C LEU A 385 -13.04 46.02 9.51
N ILE A 386 -13.78 45.57 10.51
CA ILE A 386 -15.11 44.96 10.35
C ILE A 386 -16.09 45.56 11.36
N GLY A 387 -17.38 45.60 11.02
CA GLY A 387 -18.45 45.91 11.94
C GLY A 387 -18.61 47.40 12.22
N ASP A 388 -19.04 47.77 13.43
CA ASP A 388 -19.49 49.13 13.75
C ASP A 388 -18.40 50.20 13.52
N ALA A 389 -17.14 49.86 13.80
CA ALA A 389 -16.01 50.75 13.60
C ALA A 389 -15.58 50.89 12.13
N ALA A 390 -16.08 50.04 11.23
CA ALA A 390 -15.74 50.03 9.80
C ALA A 390 -16.63 50.99 8.99
N ALA A 391 -16.08 51.52 7.90
CA ALA A 391 -16.82 52.32 6.94
C ALA A 391 -17.94 51.51 6.27
N GLY A 392 -17.67 50.25 5.91
CA GLY A 392 -18.62 49.30 5.34
C GLY A 392 -19.63 48.70 6.33
N GLY A 393 -19.43 48.89 7.64
CA GLY A 393 -20.31 48.33 8.68
C GLY A 393 -20.32 46.80 8.68
N TRP A 394 -21.46 46.22 9.03
CA TRP A 394 -21.70 44.77 8.96
C TRP A 394 -22.11 44.27 7.56
N ASP A 395 -22.56 45.18 6.70
CA ASP A 395 -23.16 44.85 5.40
C ASP A 395 -22.12 44.67 4.29
N ALA A 396 -21.04 45.48 4.30
CA ALA A 396 -19.97 45.45 3.31
C ALA A 396 -18.65 45.00 3.94
N GLN A 397 -18.57 43.72 4.32
CA GLN A 397 -17.40 43.11 4.96
C GLN A 397 -16.23 42.97 3.98
N LEU A 398 -14.99 43.05 4.49
CA LEU A 398 -13.75 42.92 3.71
C LEU A 398 -13.66 43.89 2.52
N ALA A 399 -14.31 45.05 2.62
CA ALA A 399 -14.28 46.07 1.57
C ALA A 399 -12.93 46.80 1.54
N ASP A 400 -12.46 47.17 0.34
CA ASP A 400 -11.18 47.87 0.16
C ASP A 400 -11.07 49.19 0.94
N VAL A 401 -12.21 49.84 1.21
CA VAL A 401 -12.27 51.07 2.02
C VAL A 401 -11.87 50.84 3.48
N ASP A 402 -11.99 49.59 3.96
CA ASP A 402 -11.70 49.15 5.32
C ASP A 402 -10.36 48.40 5.44
N LYS A 403 -9.63 48.25 4.33
CA LYS A 403 -8.32 47.58 4.28
C LYS A 403 -7.22 48.44 4.91
N PHE A 404 -6.41 47.83 5.77
CA PHE A 404 -5.22 48.46 6.33
C PHE A 404 -4.13 48.64 5.28
N LYS A 405 -3.28 49.64 5.43
CA LYS A 405 -2.14 49.90 4.55
C LYS A 405 -0.83 49.85 5.31
N LEU A 406 0.15 49.15 4.74
CA LEU A 406 1.51 49.12 5.27
C LEU A 406 2.18 50.51 5.10
N ASN A 407 2.70 51.08 6.18
CA ASN A 407 3.48 52.32 6.15
C ASN A 407 4.99 52.04 5.99
N ALA A 408 5.78 53.11 5.91
CA ALA A 408 7.23 53.02 5.73
C ALA A 408 7.95 52.47 6.98
N GLU A 409 7.32 52.58 8.15
CA GLU A 409 7.81 52.09 9.44
C GLU A 409 7.55 50.58 9.65
N GLY A 410 6.87 49.92 8.70
CA GLY A 410 6.56 48.49 8.78
C GLY A 410 5.33 48.16 9.60
N GLU A 411 4.44 49.13 9.83
CA GLU A 411 3.16 48.99 10.54
C GLU A 411 1.98 49.02 9.55
N TYR A 412 0.98 48.18 9.79
CA TYR A 412 -0.30 48.25 9.11
C TYR A 412 -1.18 49.30 9.80
N VAL A 413 -1.60 50.31 9.06
CA VAL A 413 -2.42 51.42 9.55
C VAL A 413 -3.83 51.31 9.00
N SER A 414 -4.83 51.33 9.88
CA SER A 414 -6.24 51.27 9.50
C SER A 414 -6.67 52.55 8.78
N PRO A 415 -7.75 52.50 7.98
CA PRO A 415 -8.58 53.65 7.70
C PRO A 415 -9.12 54.29 8.99
N VAL A 416 -9.65 55.51 8.89
CA VAL A 416 -10.25 56.19 10.04
C VAL A 416 -11.46 55.40 10.54
N CYS A 417 -11.46 55.07 11.82
CA CYS A 417 -12.55 54.33 12.47
C CYS A 417 -13.79 55.22 12.61
N LYS A 418 -14.96 54.60 12.49
CA LYS A 418 -16.21 55.12 13.04
C LYS A 418 -16.30 54.84 14.54
N GLU A 419 -17.22 55.52 15.22
CA GLU A 419 -17.53 55.21 16.61
C GLU A 419 -18.18 53.83 16.72
N GLY A 420 -17.64 52.95 17.56
CA GLY A 420 -18.16 51.60 17.71
C GLY A 420 -17.20 50.65 18.41
N ASN A 421 -17.54 49.36 18.40
CA ASN A 421 -16.63 48.30 18.84
C ASN A 421 -15.72 47.90 17.67
N LEU A 422 -14.42 47.89 17.91
CA LEU A 422 -13.40 47.47 16.97
C LEU A 422 -13.45 45.96 16.75
N ARG A 423 -13.54 45.54 15.49
CA ARG A 423 -13.30 44.15 15.05
C ARG A 423 -12.32 44.20 13.88
N MET A 424 -11.36 43.29 13.88
CA MET A 424 -10.33 43.21 12.85
C MET A 424 -10.07 41.77 12.48
N CYS A 425 -9.72 41.53 11.23
CA CYS A 425 -9.38 40.21 10.73
C CYS A 425 -8.38 40.31 9.60
N VAL A 426 -7.85 39.17 9.19
CA VAL A 426 -7.24 39.02 7.87
C VAL A 426 -8.14 38.22 6.94
N LYS A 427 -8.03 38.46 5.65
CA LYS A 427 -8.73 37.65 4.65
C LYS A 427 -7.97 36.34 4.38
N LEU A 428 -8.68 35.22 4.52
CA LEU A 428 -8.27 33.90 4.03
C LEU A 428 -9.33 33.36 3.07
N GLU A 429 -8.90 32.67 2.02
CA GLU A 429 -9.84 32.02 1.11
C GLU A 429 -10.67 30.96 1.83
N ASN A 430 -11.95 30.86 1.46
CA ASN A 430 -12.91 29.91 2.04
C ASN A 430 -13.08 30.00 3.56
N CYS A 431 -12.74 31.15 4.15
CA CYS A 431 -12.94 31.44 5.57
C CYS A 431 -13.83 32.68 5.72
N ASP A 432 -14.72 32.65 6.69
CA ASP A 432 -15.40 33.85 7.16
C ASP A 432 -14.41 34.71 7.96
N TRP A 433 -14.60 36.04 7.91
CA TRP A 433 -13.72 37.02 8.55
C TRP A 433 -13.46 36.76 10.04
N TRP A 434 -14.46 36.27 10.77
CA TRP A 434 -14.36 36.03 12.22
C TRP A 434 -13.50 34.81 12.55
N GLN A 435 -13.20 33.95 11.57
CA GLN A 435 -12.38 32.76 11.78
C GLN A 435 -10.87 33.07 11.88
N THR A 436 -10.50 34.30 11.53
CA THR A 436 -9.13 34.84 11.53
C THR A 436 -9.09 36.21 12.20
N GLU A 437 -10.02 36.47 13.12
CA GLU A 437 -10.09 37.76 13.80
C GLU A 437 -9.09 37.88 14.95
N PHE A 438 -8.81 39.14 15.28
CA PHE A 438 -7.94 39.54 16.37
C PHE A 438 -8.29 40.95 16.84
N ASN A 439 -7.76 41.34 18.00
CA ASN A 439 -7.91 42.69 18.52
C ASN A 439 -6.63 43.17 19.22
N VAL A 440 -6.63 44.41 19.70
CA VAL A 440 -5.52 44.99 20.46
C VAL A 440 -5.91 45.11 21.94
N PHE A 441 -5.15 44.46 22.82
CA PHE A 441 -5.29 44.56 24.26
C PHE A 441 -3.94 44.86 24.89
N ASP A 442 -3.88 45.85 25.79
CA ASP A 442 -2.66 46.25 26.50
C ASP A 442 -1.44 46.46 25.57
N GLY A 443 -1.68 47.02 24.38
CA GLY A 443 -0.66 47.30 23.38
C GLY A 443 -0.19 46.07 22.57
N LYS A 444 -0.83 44.91 22.71
CA LYS A 444 -0.49 43.66 22.02
C LYS A 444 -1.61 43.19 21.10
N ILE A 445 -1.23 42.55 20.01
CA ILE A 445 -2.19 41.85 19.14
C ILE A 445 -2.55 40.52 19.82
N LEU A 446 -3.84 40.31 20.05
CA LEU A 446 -4.38 39.06 20.57
C LEU A 446 -5.27 38.44 19.50
N PHE A 447 -4.89 37.27 19.02
CA PHE A 447 -5.67 36.51 18.04
C PHE A 447 -6.77 35.71 18.74
N ARG A 448 -7.95 35.63 18.12
CA ARG A 448 -9.05 34.79 18.62
C ARG A 448 -8.67 33.31 18.61
N GLY A 449 -8.00 32.85 17.55
CA GLY A 449 -7.69 31.44 17.33
C GLY A 449 -8.97 30.58 17.38
N LYS A 450 -8.95 29.49 18.15
CA LYS A 450 -10.13 28.65 18.42
C LYS A 450 -11.00 29.14 19.60
N GLY A 451 -10.73 30.33 20.12
CA GLY A 451 -11.45 30.91 21.25
C GLY A 451 -12.84 31.44 20.90
N ASN A 452 -13.62 31.72 21.95
CA ASN A 452 -14.88 32.45 21.84
C ASN A 452 -14.64 33.91 21.40
N ASP A 453 -15.73 34.65 21.20
CA ASP A 453 -15.67 36.09 20.96
C ASP A 453 -14.80 36.80 22.01
N GLN A 454 -13.94 37.70 21.53
CA GLN A 454 -13.05 38.49 22.37
C GLN A 454 -13.81 39.65 23.03
N ASP A 455 -13.27 40.17 24.13
CA ASP A 455 -13.84 41.35 24.81
C ASP A 455 -13.93 42.56 23.87
N ALA A 456 -14.99 43.35 24.02
CA ALA A 456 -15.23 44.50 23.15
C ALA A 456 -14.21 45.63 23.41
N VAL A 457 -13.56 46.09 22.34
CA VAL A 457 -12.66 47.24 22.36
C VAL A 457 -13.38 48.43 21.71
N LYS A 458 -13.66 49.48 22.48
CA LYS A 458 -14.36 50.68 21.97
C LYS A 458 -13.40 51.66 21.32
N VAL A 459 -13.81 52.23 20.19
CA VAL A 459 -13.09 53.30 19.49
C VAL A 459 -14.03 54.47 19.20
N ALA A 460 -13.48 55.69 19.28
CA ALA A 460 -14.18 56.90 18.89
C ALA A 460 -13.99 57.18 17.39
N ALA A 461 -14.96 57.88 16.80
CA ALA A 461 -14.83 58.34 15.42
C ALA A 461 -13.59 59.24 15.25
N GLY A 462 -12.80 59.00 14.20
CA GLY A 462 -11.57 59.75 13.94
C GLY A 462 -10.29 59.01 14.34
N GLN A 463 -10.39 57.95 15.16
CA GLN A 463 -9.23 57.18 15.57
C GLN A 463 -8.71 56.25 14.47
N THR A 464 -7.47 55.81 14.61
CA THR A 464 -6.82 54.82 13.74
C THR A 464 -6.18 53.71 14.58
N VAL A 465 -6.04 52.53 13.99
CA VAL A 465 -5.34 51.39 14.57
C VAL A 465 -4.03 51.18 13.83
N LYS A 466 -2.94 50.97 14.56
CA LYS A 466 -1.63 50.60 14.03
C LYS A 466 -1.27 49.21 14.52
N LEU A 467 -0.82 48.33 13.63
CA LEU A 467 -0.46 46.95 13.92
C LEU A 467 0.96 46.67 13.43
N ASN A 468 1.80 46.14 14.31
CA ASN A 468 3.13 45.64 13.96
C ASN A 468 3.16 44.14 14.25
N PHE A 469 3.06 43.33 13.18
CA PHE A 469 3.06 41.88 13.28
C PHE A 469 4.44 41.30 13.59
N LYS A 470 5.53 42.02 13.29
CA LYS A 470 6.89 41.58 13.62
C LYS A 470 7.11 41.56 15.14
N ASP A 471 6.62 42.58 15.83
CA ASP A 471 6.76 42.72 17.29
C ASP A 471 5.52 42.25 18.06
N ASN A 472 4.47 41.82 17.35
CA ASN A 472 3.15 41.47 17.88
C ASN A 472 2.53 42.58 18.76
N THR A 473 2.68 43.83 18.33
CA THR A 473 2.17 45.03 19.04
C THR A 473 1.10 45.76 18.25
N GLY A 474 0.25 46.49 18.95
CA GLY A 474 -0.75 47.35 18.33
C GLY A 474 -1.11 48.56 19.17
N SER A 475 -1.63 49.61 18.54
CA SER A 475 -2.10 50.80 19.24
C SER A 475 -3.31 51.42 18.57
N ILE A 476 -4.13 52.11 19.37
CA ILE A 476 -5.32 52.85 18.92
C ILE A 476 -5.04 54.33 19.23
N GLN A 477 -5.11 55.19 18.22
CA GLN A 477 -4.75 56.61 18.30
C GLN A 477 -5.89 57.47 17.80
#